data_AF-A0AAV5VUZ1-F1
#
_entry.id   AF-A0AAV5VUZ1-F1
#
_cell.length_a   1.000
_cell.length_b   1.000
_cell.length_c   1.000
_cell.angle_alpha   90.00
_cell.angle_beta   90.00
_cell.angle_gamma   90.00
#
_symmetry.space_group_name_H-M   'P 1'
#
loop_
_entity.id
_entity.type
_entity.pdbx_description
1 polymer ?
#
loop_
_entity_poly.entity_id
_entity_poly.type
_entity_poly.pdbx_seq_one_letter_code
_entity_poly.pdbx_strand_id
1 'polypeptide(L)'
;LRRRGGSNFDHYSLARTYQLRENLSIMRMILKMAGPVYTWMVILISFFVLHMILPKTSGFELARNLLAAMFDWMIAVDVLFISLTLPFFDFRFRRIAVEIRLFRWILSLHNSRIASAFAVINASEDRRQAADVYFNWLDKDLDRNKNLK
;
A
#
# COMPACT_ATOMS: atom_id res chain seq x y z
N LEU A 1 -19.76 26.46 34.55
CA LEU A 1 -18.84 26.41 33.38
C LEU A 1 -19.61 25.93 32.15
N ARG A 2 -20.12 26.87 31.36
CA ARG A 2 -20.94 26.61 30.16
C ARG A 2 -19.97 26.18 29.04
N ARG A 3 -19.93 24.88 28.70
CA ARG A 3 -19.14 24.40 27.55
C ARG A 3 -19.64 25.12 26.30
N ARG A 4 -18.82 26.01 25.74
CA ARG A 4 -19.02 26.54 24.38
C ARG A 4 -18.73 25.41 23.40
N GLY A 5 -19.69 24.49 23.26
CA GLY A 5 -19.77 23.56 22.14
C GLY A 5 -20.22 24.33 20.91
N GLY A 6 -19.32 25.13 20.34
CA GLY A 6 -19.55 25.69 19.02
C GLY A 6 -19.44 24.54 18.01
N SER A 7 -20.37 24.47 17.06
CA SER A 7 -20.40 23.54 15.92
C SER A 7 -19.03 23.34 15.21
N ASN A 8 -18.10 24.29 15.37
CA ASN A 8 -16.76 24.26 14.79
C ASN A 8 -15.77 23.36 15.54
N PHE A 9 -16.02 23.02 16.81
CA PHE A 9 -15.13 22.12 17.57
C PHE A 9 -15.26 20.67 17.10
N ASP A 10 -16.47 20.27 16.67
CA ASP A 10 -16.75 18.94 16.13
C ASP A 10 -16.16 18.75 14.73
N HIS A 11 -16.13 19.79 13.90
CA HIS A 11 -15.45 19.73 12.59
C HIS A 11 -13.94 19.51 12.72
N TYR A 12 -13.31 20.12 13.72
CA TYR A 12 -11.87 19.97 13.96
C TYR A 12 -11.52 18.56 14.50
N SER A 13 -12.34 18.01 15.39
CA SER A 13 -12.13 16.65 15.92
C SER A 13 -12.36 15.57 14.84
N LEU A 14 -13.33 15.79 13.95
CA LEU A 14 -13.59 14.94 12.78
C LEU A 14 -12.40 14.93 11.82
N ALA A 15 -11.89 16.10 11.40
CA ALA A 15 -10.77 16.19 10.46
C ALA A 15 -9.52 15.45 10.98
N ARG A 16 -9.20 15.61 12.27
CA ARG A 16 -8.05 14.91 12.89
C ARG A 16 -8.22 13.39 12.91
N THR A 17 -9.46 12.91 13.07
CA THR A 17 -9.76 11.47 13.06
C THR A 17 -9.58 10.87 11.67
N TYR A 18 -9.97 11.60 10.61
CA TYR A 18 -9.72 11.19 9.23
C TYR A 18 -8.23 11.14 8.89
N GLN A 19 -7.46 12.16 9.27
CA GLN A 19 -6.01 12.18 9.07
C GLN A 19 -5.33 11.00 9.77
N LEU A 20 -5.73 10.69 11.01
CA LEU A 20 -5.16 9.57 11.74
C LEU A 20 -5.47 8.22 11.07
N ARG A 21 -6.71 8.04 10.58
CA ARG A 21 -7.11 6.83 9.84
C ARG A 21 -6.34 6.68 8.53
N GLU A 22 -6.16 7.76 7.79
CA GLU A 22 -5.38 7.75 6.55
C GLU A 22 -3.92 7.39 6.82
N ASN A 23 -3.29 8.01 7.82
CA ASN A 23 -1.92 7.71 8.21
C ASN A 23 -1.75 6.23 8.63
N LEU A 24 -2.71 5.69 9.38
CA LEU A 24 -2.70 4.27 9.75
C LEU A 24 -2.82 3.34 8.54
N SER A 25 -3.65 3.71 7.55
CA SER A 25 -3.79 2.97 6.30
C SER A 25 -2.49 2.95 5.50
N ILE A 26 -1.84 4.11 5.36
CA ILE A 26 -0.54 4.25 4.70
C ILE A 26 0.53 3.43 5.43
N MET A 27 0.57 3.49 6.77
CA MET A 27 1.54 2.74 7.55
C MET A 27 1.36 1.22 7.41
N ARG A 28 0.11 0.74 7.37
CA ARG A 28 -0.19 -0.68 7.06
C ARG A 28 0.24 -1.08 5.66
N MET A 29 0.04 -0.21 4.66
CA MET A 29 0.52 -0.44 3.29
C MET A 29 2.05 -0.58 3.27
N ILE A 30 2.77 0.37 3.88
CA ILE A 30 4.24 0.34 3.96
C ILE A 30 4.73 -0.94 4.65
N LEU A 31 4.12 -1.34 5.77
CA LEU A 31 4.47 -2.58 6.47
C LEU A 31 4.26 -3.84 5.62
N LYS A 32 3.19 -3.90 4.82
CA LYS A 32 2.95 -5.00 3.88
C LYS A 32 3.97 -5.04 2.75
N MET A 33 4.42 -3.88 2.28
CA MET A 33 5.46 -3.78 1.25
C MET A 33 6.87 -4.07 1.77
N ALA A 34 7.12 -3.78 3.05
CA ALA A 34 8.45 -3.91 3.65
C ALA A 34 9.01 -5.33 3.55
N GLY A 35 8.17 -6.36 3.73
CA GLY A 35 8.61 -7.77 3.63
C GLY A 35 9.17 -8.12 2.25
N PRO A 36 8.38 -7.99 1.17
CA PRO A 36 8.85 -8.24 -0.20
C PRO A 36 10.06 -7.39 -0.61
N VAL A 37 10.06 -6.10 -0.26
CA VAL A 37 11.18 -5.20 -0.56
C VAL A 37 12.45 -5.65 0.17
N TYR A 38 12.34 -6.03 1.45
CA TYR A 38 13.47 -6.56 2.21
C TYR A 38 14.05 -7.82 1.56
N THR A 39 13.21 -8.77 1.15
CA THR A 39 13.70 -9.99 0.48
C THR A 39 14.44 -9.70 -0.82
N TRP A 40 13.96 -8.72 -1.59
CA TRP A 40 14.64 -8.27 -2.82
C TRP A 40 15.97 -7.57 -2.53
N MET A 41 16.01 -6.70 -1.52
CA MET A 41 17.23 -6.00 -1.11
C MET A 41 18.33 -6.96 -0.66
N VAL A 42 17.99 -8.07 0.00
CA VAL A 42 18.97 -9.10 0.38
C VAL A 42 19.64 -9.70 -0.86
N ILE A 43 18.88 -9.99 -1.92
CA ILE A 43 19.42 -10.52 -3.18
C ILE A 43 20.35 -9.48 -3.83
N LEU A 44 19.93 -8.23 -3.88
CA LEU A 44 20.71 -7.14 -4.45
C LEU A 44 22.05 -6.92 -3.70
N ILE A 45 22.02 -6.89 -2.37
CA ILE A 45 23.22 -6.77 -1.54
C ILE A 45 24.16 -7.97 -1.73
N SER A 46 23.63 -9.17 -1.97
CA SER A 46 24.46 -10.35 -2.19
C SER A 46 25.38 -10.23 -3.41
N PHE A 47 24.92 -9.63 -4.52
CA PHE A 47 25.75 -9.36 -5.69
C PHE A 47 26.89 -8.38 -5.38
N PHE A 48 26.58 -7.33 -4.62
CA PHE A 48 27.58 -6.35 -4.20
C PHE A 48 28.65 -6.98 -3.30
N VAL A 49 28.23 -7.76 -2.30
CA VAL A 49 29.14 -8.47 -1.39
C VAL A 49 30.01 -9.46 -2.17
N LEU A 50 29.42 -10.20 -3.12
CA LEU A 50 30.17 -11.15 -3.95
C LEU A 50 31.23 -10.43 -4.82
N HIS A 51 30.89 -9.27 -5.40
CA HIS A 51 31.86 -8.45 -6.14
C HIS A 51 33.03 -8.00 -5.27
N MET A 52 32.76 -7.65 -4.00
CA MET A 52 33.77 -7.18 -3.05
C MET A 52 34.72 -8.29 -2.58
N ILE A 53 34.20 -9.50 -2.39
CA ILE A 53 34.98 -10.67 -1.93
C ILE A 53 35.86 -11.25 -3.05
N LEU A 54 35.45 -11.13 -4.31
CA LEU A 54 36.23 -11.67 -5.43
C LEU A 54 37.65 -11.07 -5.48
N PRO A 55 38.70 -11.88 -5.65
CA PRO A 55 40.08 -11.39 -5.70
C PRO A 55 40.31 -10.49 -6.92
N LYS A 56 41.22 -9.52 -6.78
CA LYS A 56 41.62 -8.58 -7.85
C LYS A 56 42.74 -9.18 -8.71
N THR A 57 42.58 -10.42 -9.14
CA THR A 57 43.51 -11.05 -10.09
C THR A 57 42.90 -11.06 -11.48
N SER A 58 43.75 -11.05 -12.52
CA SER A 58 43.32 -10.96 -13.92
C SER A 58 42.33 -12.06 -14.32
N GLY A 59 42.40 -13.24 -13.69
CA GLY A 59 41.48 -14.35 -13.95
C GLY A 59 40.02 -14.10 -13.53
N PHE A 60 39.75 -13.13 -12.65
CA PHE A 60 38.40 -12.84 -12.14
C PHE A 60 37.82 -11.50 -12.61
N GLU A 61 38.52 -10.76 -13.48
CA GLU A 61 38.06 -9.45 -13.96
C GLU A 61 36.70 -9.54 -14.65
N LEU A 62 36.49 -10.55 -15.50
CA LEU A 62 35.21 -10.79 -16.17
C LEU A 62 34.07 -11.01 -15.15
N ALA A 63 34.30 -11.87 -14.15
CA ALA A 63 33.32 -12.18 -13.13
C ALA A 63 32.97 -10.94 -12.28
N ARG A 64 33.97 -10.13 -11.91
CA ARG A 64 33.76 -8.87 -11.19
C ARG A 64 32.93 -7.89 -12.00
N ASN A 65 33.26 -7.70 -13.28
CA ASN A 65 32.52 -6.81 -14.18
C ASN A 65 31.09 -7.31 -14.41
N LEU A 66 30.90 -8.62 -14.55
CA LEU A 66 29.58 -9.22 -14.66
C LEU A 66 28.74 -8.99 -13.40
N LEU A 67 29.32 -9.18 -12.20
CA LEU A 67 28.62 -8.92 -10.94
C LEU A 67 28.22 -7.45 -10.79
N ALA A 68 29.09 -6.52 -11.20
CA ALA A 68 28.77 -5.09 -11.20
C ALA A 68 27.61 -4.77 -12.17
N ALA A 69 27.66 -5.32 -13.39
CA ALA A 69 26.58 -5.15 -14.37
C ALA A 69 25.25 -5.78 -13.90
N MET A 70 25.31 -6.94 -13.24
CA MET A 70 24.13 -7.59 -12.66
C MET A 70 23.55 -6.79 -11.49
N PHE A 71 24.39 -6.19 -10.65
CA PHE A 71 23.95 -5.29 -9.59
C PHE A 71 23.21 -4.07 -10.15
N ASP A 72 23.77 -3.38 -11.14
CA ASP A 72 23.13 -2.23 -11.79
C ASP A 72 21.81 -2.61 -12.47
N TRP A 73 21.79 -3.76 -13.15
CA TRP A 73 20.56 -4.27 -13.78
C TRP A 73 19.49 -4.62 -12.73
N MET A 74 19.87 -5.22 -11.61
CA MET A 74 18.96 -5.54 -10.51
C MET A 74 18.32 -4.29 -9.91
N ILE A 75 19.04 -3.18 -9.78
CA ILE A 75 18.45 -1.90 -9.33
C ILE A 75 17.32 -1.47 -10.27
N ALA A 76 17.54 -1.53 -11.60
CA ALA A 76 16.51 -1.18 -12.57
C ALA A 76 15.29 -2.11 -12.50
N VAL A 77 15.52 -3.41 -12.33
CA VAL A 77 14.45 -4.40 -12.14
C VAL A 77 13.66 -4.15 -10.85
N ASP A 78 14.32 -3.80 -9.76
CA ASP A 78 13.66 -3.52 -8.47
C ASP A 78 12.73 -2.30 -8.56
N VAL A 79 13.18 -1.22 -9.20
CA VAL A 79 12.34 -0.03 -9.44
C VAL A 79 11.09 -0.38 -10.25
N LEU A 80 11.24 -1.21 -11.29
CA LEU A 80 10.11 -1.69 -12.08
C LEU A 80 9.18 -2.59 -11.25
N PHE A 81 9.74 -3.49 -10.44
CA PHE A 81 9.00 -4.40 -9.58
C PHE A 81 8.17 -3.63 -8.54
N ILE A 82 8.77 -2.66 -7.84
CA ILE A 82 8.06 -1.80 -6.88
C ILE A 82 6.92 -1.04 -7.59
N SER A 83 7.21 -0.45 -8.75
CA SER A 83 6.21 0.30 -9.53
C SER A 83 5.03 -0.57 -9.96
N LEU A 84 5.30 -1.81 -10.39
CA LEU A 84 4.27 -2.76 -10.81
C LEU A 84 3.49 -3.36 -9.64
N THR A 85 4.10 -3.46 -8.45
CA THR A 85 3.46 -4.05 -7.27
C THR A 85 2.63 -3.06 -6.47
N LEU A 86 2.93 -1.76 -6.51
CA LEU A 86 2.17 -0.69 -5.84
C LEU A 86 0.64 -0.78 -6.01
N PRO A 87 0.08 -0.99 -7.23
CA PRO A 87 -1.36 -1.15 -7.44
C PRO A 87 -1.99 -2.35 -6.71
N PHE A 88 -1.19 -3.33 -6.31
CA PHE A 88 -1.68 -4.49 -5.58
C PHE A 88 -1.84 -4.21 -4.08
N PHE A 89 -1.05 -3.30 -3.52
CA PHE A 89 -1.04 -2.99 -2.09
C PHE A 89 -2.03 -1.90 -1.65
N ASP A 90 -2.36 -0.93 -2.52
CA ASP A 90 -3.33 0.14 -2.22
C ASP A 90 -4.27 0.39 -3.41
N PHE A 91 -5.55 0.57 -3.08
CA PHE A 91 -6.64 0.79 -4.03
C PHE A 91 -6.49 2.11 -4.80
N ARG A 92 -5.83 3.12 -4.21
CA ARG A 92 -5.59 4.42 -4.83
C ARG A 92 -4.73 4.29 -6.07
N PHE A 93 -3.61 3.57 -5.95
CA PHE A 93 -2.74 3.27 -7.08
C PHE A 93 -3.42 2.31 -8.06
N ARG A 94 -4.23 1.38 -7.56
CA ARG A 94 -5.01 0.47 -8.42
C ARG A 94 -5.95 1.22 -9.37
N ARG A 95 -6.63 2.26 -8.88
CA ARG A 95 -7.58 3.04 -9.69
C ARG A 95 -6.87 3.65 -10.91
N ILE A 96 -5.70 4.26 -10.70
CA ILE A 96 -4.89 4.85 -11.76
C ILE A 96 -4.32 3.76 -12.67
N ALA A 97 -3.83 2.66 -12.10
CA ALA A 97 -3.24 1.57 -12.87
C ALA A 97 -4.24 0.88 -13.81
N VAL A 98 -5.52 0.77 -13.44
CA VAL A 98 -6.57 0.18 -14.30
C VAL A 98 -6.79 0.97 -15.59
N GLU A 99 -6.44 2.26 -15.63
CA GLU A 99 -6.52 3.04 -16.87
C GLU A 99 -5.49 2.55 -17.91
N ILE A 100 -4.36 2.02 -17.44
CA ILE A 100 -3.28 1.49 -18.27
C ILE A 100 -3.69 0.12 -18.88
N ARG A 101 -3.58 0.00 -20.21
CA ARG A 101 -3.96 -1.23 -20.95
C ARG A 101 -3.18 -2.47 -20.52
N LEU A 102 -1.87 -2.33 -20.34
CA LEU A 102 -0.97 -3.41 -19.90
C LEU A 102 -1.40 -3.99 -18.54
N PHE A 103 -1.73 -3.10 -17.59
CA PHE A 103 -2.17 -3.54 -16.27
C PHE A 103 -3.51 -4.27 -16.32
N ARG A 104 -4.46 -3.82 -17.14
CA ARG A 104 -5.72 -4.55 -17.37
C ARG A 104 -5.50 -5.95 -17.94
N TRP A 105 -4.56 -6.09 -18.87
CA TRP A 105 -4.21 -7.39 -19.43
C TRP A 105 -3.62 -8.32 -18.36
N ILE A 106 -2.63 -7.85 -17.59
CA ILE A 106 -2.04 -8.60 -16.47
C ILE A 106 -3.11 -9.00 -15.45
N LEU A 107 -3.99 -8.06 -15.08
CA LEU A 107 -5.07 -8.33 -14.16
C LEU A 107 -6.01 -9.39 -14.72
N SER A 108 -6.39 -9.32 -16.00
CA SER A 108 -7.27 -10.29 -16.65
C SER A 108 -6.71 -11.71 -16.66
N LEU A 109 -5.40 -11.87 -16.81
CA LEU A 109 -4.72 -13.17 -16.72
C LEU A 109 -4.77 -13.74 -15.30
N HIS A 110 -4.70 -12.88 -14.29
CA HIS A 110 -4.81 -13.29 -12.91
C HIS A 110 -6.27 -13.54 -12.47
N ASN A 111 -7.25 -12.94 -13.16
CA ASN A 111 -8.63 -12.78 -12.67
C ASN A 111 -9.64 -13.89 -13.02
N SER A 112 -9.26 -14.99 -13.67
CA SER A 112 -10.22 -16.08 -13.95
C SER A 112 -10.76 -16.77 -12.69
N ARG A 113 -10.12 -16.59 -11.52
CA ARG A 113 -10.63 -17.04 -10.20
C ARG A 113 -10.99 -15.92 -9.22
N ILE A 114 -10.51 -14.70 -9.48
CA ILE A 114 -10.56 -13.59 -8.54
C ILE A 114 -11.72 -12.61 -8.88
N ALA A 115 -12.21 -12.60 -10.12
CA ALA A 115 -13.33 -11.76 -10.54
C ALA A 115 -14.64 -12.04 -9.78
N SER A 116 -14.90 -13.29 -9.38
CA SER A 116 -16.06 -13.66 -8.56
C SER A 116 -15.93 -13.25 -7.09
N ALA A 117 -14.72 -13.27 -6.52
CA ALA A 117 -14.45 -12.77 -5.17
C ALA A 117 -14.46 -11.23 -5.12
N PHE A 118 -13.97 -10.56 -6.16
CA PHE A 118 -13.88 -9.09 -6.23
C PHE A 118 -15.22 -8.39 -6.47
N ALA A 119 -16.17 -9.00 -7.18
CA ALA A 119 -17.52 -8.47 -7.29
C ALA A 119 -18.28 -8.48 -5.94
N VAL A 120 -17.93 -9.43 -5.06
CA VAL A 120 -18.57 -9.60 -3.74
C VAL A 120 -17.88 -8.75 -2.65
N ILE A 121 -16.57 -8.56 -2.72
CA ILE A 121 -15.78 -7.81 -1.72
C ILE A 121 -15.85 -6.28 -1.97
N ASN A 122 -15.79 -5.81 -3.22
CA ASN A 122 -15.85 -4.37 -3.53
C ASN A 122 -17.25 -3.75 -3.36
N ALA A 123 -18.31 -4.57 -3.34
CA ALA A 123 -19.68 -4.09 -3.15
C ALA A 123 -20.08 -3.96 -1.68
N SER A 124 -19.38 -4.65 -0.76
CA SER A 124 -19.82 -4.79 0.63
C SER A 124 -18.92 -4.09 1.67
N GLU A 125 -17.61 -3.95 1.43
CA GLU A 125 -16.68 -3.70 2.53
C GLU A 125 -16.20 -2.24 2.70
N ASP A 126 -15.99 -1.46 1.62
CA ASP A 126 -15.21 -0.20 1.75
C ASP A 126 -16.03 1.10 1.86
N ARG A 127 -17.27 1.15 1.34
CA ARG A 127 -18.14 2.33 1.48
C ARG A 127 -19.27 2.18 2.50
N ARG A 128 -19.76 0.96 2.72
CA ARG A 128 -20.85 0.69 3.66
C ARG A 128 -20.33 0.54 5.08
N GLN A 129 -19.36 -0.33 5.39
CA GLN A 129 -18.93 -0.51 6.79
C GLN A 129 -18.34 0.76 7.45
N ALA A 130 -17.54 1.57 6.74
CA ALA A 130 -16.95 2.77 7.36
C ALA A 130 -17.97 3.91 7.55
N ALA A 131 -18.90 4.08 6.62
CA ALA A 131 -19.98 5.05 6.72
C ALA A 131 -21.09 4.57 7.68
N ASP A 132 -21.50 3.31 7.60
CA ASP A 132 -22.56 2.70 8.41
C ASP A 132 -22.14 2.58 9.87
N VAL A 133 -20.86 2.31 10.18
CA VAL A 133 -20.38 2.36 11.58
C VAL A 133 -20.40 3.80 12.11
N TYR A 134 -20.04 4.80 11.29
CA TYR A 134 -20.10 6.20 11.69
C TYR A 134 -21.54 6.69 11.88
N PHE A 135 -22.44 6.41 10.94
CA PHE A 135 -23.85 6.77 11.04
C PHE A 135 -24.55 6.00 12.17
N ASN A 136 -24.20 4.74 12.43
CA ASN A 136 -24.71 4.02 13.61
C ASN A 136 -24.27 4.65 14.93
N TRP A 137 -23.02 5.09 15.03
CA TRP A 137 -22.55 5.78 16.24
C TRP A 137 -23.21 7.15 16.40
N LEU A 138 -23.38 7.88 15.31
CA LEU A 138 -24.05 9.19 15.29
C LEU A 138 -25.54 9.06 15.66
N ASP A 139 -26.27 8.11 15.07
CA ASP A 139 -27.68 7.85 15.39
C ASP A 139 -27.85 7.47 16.86
N LYS A 140 -26.96 6.61 17.36
CA LYS A 140 -26.97 6.18 18.76
C LYS A 140 -26.76 7.35 19.73
N ASP A 141 -25.89 8.30 19.39
CA ASP A 141 -25.65 9.50 20.19
C ASP A 141 -26.81 10.53 20.07
N LEU A 142 -27.44 10.64 18.90
CA LEU A 142 -28.61 11.50 18.69
C LEU A 142 -29.84 10.99 19.46
N ASP A 143 -30.10 9.68 19.44
CA ASP A 143 -31.22 9.08 20.17
C ASP A 143 -31.00 9.11 21.69
N ARG A 144 -29.75 8.95 22.15
CA ARG A 144 -29.42 9.12 23.57
C ARG A 144 -29.74 10.53 24.08
N ASN A 145 -29.53 11.56 23.26
CA ASN A 145 -29.84 12.95 23.61
C ASN A 145 -31.35 13.29 23.55
N LYS A 146 -32.12 12.60 22.70
CA LYS A 146 -33.59 12.75 22.68
C LYS A 146 -34.25 12.20 23.95
N ASN A 147 -33.72 11.12 24.49
CA ASN A 147 -34.24 10.48 25.72
C ASN A 147 -33.85 11.20 27.03
N LEU A 148 -33.01 12.24 26.95
CA LEU A 148 -32.57 13.05 28.10
C LEU A 148 -33.33 14.39 28.21
N LYS A 149 -34.33 14.62 27.36
CA LYS A 149 -35.28 15.74 27.42
C LYS A 149 -36.67 15.23 27.77
#